data_AF-A0A6G5A3L4-F1
#
_entry.id   AF-A0A6G5A3L4-F1
#
_cell.length_a   1.000
_cell.length_b   1.000
_cell.length_c   1.000
_cell.angle_alpha   90.00
_cell.angle_beta   90.00
_cell.angle_gamma   90.00
#
_symmetry.space_group_name_H-M   'P 1'
#
loop_
_entity.id
_entity.type
_entity.pdbx_description
1 polymer ?
#
loop_
_entity_poly.entity_id
_entity_poly.type
_entity_poly.pdbx_seq_one_letter_code
_entity_poly.pdbx_strand_id
1 'polypeptide(L)'
;MTLNMGIALIILAVCASLVHVKAQDSTDPSALSYGSGSRWPSWNWPPRQLCWKRNEEYKSCVSGSCSEWTCKYLYQGWPTACTYDCASGCFCKEGYFRNRRGKCVLGYRCFKEITPYVRSFDE
;
A
#
# COMPACT_ATOMS: atom_id res chain seq x y z
N MET A 1 -36.22 -36.73 -0.13
CA MET A 1 -35.38 -35.61 0.35
C MET A 1 -35.31 -34.63 -0.80
N THR A 2 -36.16 -33.61 -0.76
CA THR A 2 -36.44 -32.74 -1.91
C THR A 2 -35.20 -31.95 -2.30
N LEU A 3 -34.93 -31.82 -3.60
CA LEU A 3 -33.81 -31.08 -4.19
C LEU A 3 -33.58 -29.71 -3.50
N ASN A 4 -34.67 -29.07 -3.08
CA ASN A 4 -34.69 -27.80 -2.37
C ASN A 4 -34.02 -27.86 -0.99
N MET A 5 -34.16 -28.96 -0.25
CA MET A 5 -33.45 -29.17 1.02
C MET A 5 -31.95 -29.35 0.80
N GLY A 6 -31.54 -30.00 -0.30
CA GLY A 6 -30.13 -30.14 -0.66
C GLY A 6 -29.47 -28.81 -1.01
N ILE A 7 -30.15 -27.97 -1.80
CA ILE A 7 -29.68 -26.63 -2.16
C ILE A 7 -29.53 -25.75 -0.91
N ALA A 8 -30.50 -25.80 0.02
CA ALA A 8 -30.42 -25.04 1.27
C ALA A 8 -29.20 -25.43 2.13
N LEU A 9 -28.86 -26.71 2.19
CA LEU A 9 -27.67 -27.18 2.93
C LEU A 9 -26.36 -26.73 2.29
N ILE A 10 -26.29 -26.73 0.95
CA ILE A 10 -25.09 -26.25 0.22
C ILE A 10 -24.90 -24.75 0.46
N ILE A 11 -25.96 -23.95 0.38
CA ILE A 11 -25.89 -22.50 0.62
C ILE A 11 -25.42 -22.22 2.05
N LEU A 12 -25.96 -22.90 3.06
CA LEU A 12 -25.54 -22.74 4.45
C LEU A 12 -24.06 -23.11 4.67
N ALA A 13 -23.58 -24.18 4.04
CA ALA A 13 -22.18 -24.60 4.14
C ALA A 13 -21.21 -23.60 3.49
N VAL A 14 -21.57 -23.06 2.32
CA VAL A 14 -20.78 -22.01 1.63
C VAL A 14 -20.76 -20.73 2.47
N CYS A 15 -21.91 -20.29 3.00
CA CYS A 15 -21.98 -19.12 3.87
C CYS A 15 -21.12 -19.28 5.13
N ALA A 16 -21.14 -20.43 5.81
CA ALA A 16 -20.33 -20.67 7.00
C ALA A 16 -18.82 -20.66 6.71
N SER A 17 -18.42 -21.14 5.54
CA SER A 17 -17.02 -21.12 5.08
C SER A 17 -16.55 -19.70 4.76
N LEU A 18 -17.42 -18.84 4.21
CA LEU A 18 -17.10 -17.44 3.94
C LEU A 18 -16.97 -16.60 5.22
N VAL A 19 -17.66 -16.97 6.31
CA VAL A 19 -17.54 -16.26 7.61
C VAL A 19 -16.17 -16.50 8.27
N HIS A 20 -15.50 -17.62 7.99
CA HIS A 20 -14.16 -17.92 8.53
C HIS A 20 -13.03 -17.14 7.85
N VAL A 21 -13.30 -16.42 6.75
CA VAL A 21 -12.33 -15.51 6.10
C VAL A 21 -12.50 -14.08 6.64
N LYS A 22 -12.59 -13.95 7.96
CA LYS A 22 -12.21 -12.72 8.65
C LYS A 22 -10.87 -12.98 9.30
N ALA A 23 -9.82 -12.95 8.49
CA ALA A 23 -8.47 -12.72 8.99
C ALA A 23 -8.46 -11.32 9.62
N GLN A 24 -8.78 -11.23 10.91
CA GLN A 24 -8.40 -10.09 11.73
C GLN A 24 -6.94 -10.30 12.12
N ASP A 25 -6.03 -9.93 11.22
CA ASP A 25 -4.71 -9.48 11.66
C ASP A 25 -4.79 -7.98 11.91
N SER A 26 -5.52 -7.63 12.97
CA SER A 26 -5.41 -6.33 13.61
C SER A 26 -4.58 -6.54 14.87
N THR A 27 -3.28 -6.76 14.71
CA THR A 27 -2.33 -6.38 15.75
C THR A 27 -2.39 -4.86 15.89
N ASP A 28 -3.29 -4.38 16.75
CA ASP A 28 -3.12 -3.10 17.43
C ASP A 28 -2.03 -3.28 18.49
N PRO A 29 -0.82 -2.70 18.35
CA PRO A 29 0.23 -2.84 19.36
C PRO A 29 -0.02 -1.97 20.61
N SER A 30 -1.25 -1.47 20.80
CA SER A 30 -1.58 -0.52 21.87
C SER A 30 -1.86 -1.16 23.24
N ALA A 31 -1.79 -2.50 23.36
CA ALA A 31 -2.15 -3.21 24.60
C ALA A 31 -0.96 -3.66 25.48
N LEU A 32 0.26 -3.15 25.26
CA LEU A 32 1.40 -3.41 26.16
C LEU A 32 2.08 -2.09 26.58
N SER A 33 1.57 -1.48 27.64
CA SER A 33 2.43 -0.70 28.54
C SER A 33 1.88 -0.72 29.96
N TYR A 34 2.11 -1.86 30.62
CA TYR A 34 2.24 -1.89 32.08
C TYR A 34 3.71 -1.55 32.36
N GLY A 35 4.00 -0.27 32.61
CA GLY A 35 5.37 0.21 32.72
C GLY A 35 5.46 1.56 33.42
N SER A 36 5.73 1.49 34.71
CA SER A 36 6.03 2.59 35.62
C SER A 36 7.06 3.59 35.08
N GLY A 37 6.76 4.89 35.22
CA GLY A 37 7.75 5.91 35.58
C GLY A 37 8.59 6.54 34.46
N SER A 38 8.19 7.72 34.00
CA SER A 38 9.06 8.92 34.01
C SER A 38 8.30 10.17 33.55
N ARG A 39 8.37 11.21 34.37
CA ARG A 39 7.78 12.54 34.19
C ARG A 39 8.78 13.43 33.42
N TRP A 40 8.95 13.19 32.12
CA TRP A 40 9.74 14.03 31.21
C TRP A 40 9.00 14.23 29.88
N PRO A 41 9.00 15.44 29.26
CA PRO A 41 8.50 15.61 27.92
C PRO A 41 9.53 15.00 26.96
N SER A 42 9.18 13.85 26.38
CA SER A 42 10.02 13.17 25.39
C SER A 42 10.12 14.02 24.13
N TRP A 43 11.27 14.65 23.93
CA TRP A 43 11.67 15.35 22.70
C TRP A 43 11.94 14.35 21.56
N ASN A 44 10.93 13.55 21.19
CA ASN A 44 10.91 12.76 19.97
C ASN A 44 9.69 13.18 19.14
N TRP A 45 9.80 14.36 18.55
CA TRP A 45 8.93 14.83 17.47
C TRP A 45 9.70 14.65 16.16
N PRO A 46 9.14 14.05 15.10
CA PRO A 46 7.75 13.61 14.87
C PRO A 46 7.50 12.12 15.22
N PRO A 47 6.23 11.67 15.27
CA PRO A 47 5.90 10.25 15.19
C PRO A 47 6.57 9.63 13.95
N ARG A 48 7.19 8.45 14.08
CA ARG A 48 7.88 7.74 12.98
C ARG A 48 6.99 7.43 11.77
N GLN A 49 5.68 7.67 11.88
CA GLN A 49 4.66 7.44 10.87
C GLN A 49 4.23 8.72 10.12
N LEU A 50 4.90 9.85 10.35
CA LEU A 50 4.59 11.11 9.65
C LEU A 50 5.47 11.30 8.41
N CYS A 51 4.84 11.47 7.26
CA CYS A 51 5.53 11.81 6.01
C CYS A 51 5.56 13.31 5.79
N TRP A 52 6.76 13.85 5.55
CA TRP A 52 7.00 15.29 5.45
C TRP A 52 6.87 15.84 4.04
N LYS A 53 7.07 14.99 3.02
CA LYS A 53 6.91 15.42 1.64
C LYS A 53 5.44 15.39 1.26
N ARG A 54 5.04 16.36 0.45
CA ARG A 54 3.67 16.47 -0.04
C ARG A 54 3.30 15.23 -0.88
N ASN A 55 2.06 14.78 -0.70
CA ASN A 55 1.47 13.63 -1.39
C ASN A 55 2.15 12.28 -1.10
N GLU A 56 2.79 12.17 0.06
CA GLU A 56 3.23 10.90 0.62
C GLU A 56 2.28 10.45 1.74
N GLU A 57 2.20 9.14 1.95
CA GLU A 57 1.56 8.49 3.08
C GLU A 57 2.47 7.41 3.64
N TYR A 58 2.39 7.20 4.94
CA TYR A 58 3.14 6.14 5.59
C TYR A 58 2.45 4.81 5.33
N LYS A 59 3.20 3.83 4.81
CA LYS A 59 2.75 2.45 4.66
C LYS A 59 3.68 1.54 5.46
N SER A 60 3.11 0.50 6.06
CA SER A 60 3.86 -0.54 6.76
C SER A 60 3.80 -1.85 5.99
N CYS A 61 4.94 -2.54 5.91
CA CYS A 61 5.06 -3.88 5.33
C CYS A 61 4.43 -4.03 3.94
N VAL A 62 4.84 -3.16 3.02
CA VAL A 62 4.43 -3.21 1.61
C VAL A 62 5.57 -3.72 0.73
N SER A 63 5.23 -4.29 -0.42
CA SER A 63 6.21 -4.71 -1.43
C SER A 63 7.08 -3.54 -1.88
N GLY A 64 8.40 -3.66 -1.80
CA GLY A 64 9.34 -2.64 -2.27
C GLY A 64 9.17 -2.32 -3.76
N SER A 65 8.83 -3.31 -4.60
CA SER A 65 8.68 -3.11 -6.05
C SER A 65 7.32 -2.54 -6.48
N CYS A 66 6.28 -2.71 -5.66
CA CYS A 66 4.89 -2.37 -5.98
C CYS A 66 4.22 -1.42 -4.97
N SER A 67 4.99 -0.81 -4.08
CA SER A 67 4.49 0.05 -2.99
C SER A 67 3.94 1.40 -3.44
N GLU A 68 4.36 1.88 -4.62
CA GLU A 68 3.96 3.17 -5.18
C GLU A 68 4.15 3.22 -6.71
N TRP A 69 3.44 4.16 -7.34
CA TRP A 69 3.69 4.50 -8.73
C TRP A 69 4.91 5.38 -8.89
N THR A 70 5.68 5.12 -9.95
CA THR A 70 6.84 5.91 -10.34
C THR A 70 6.64 6.38 -11.78
N CYS A 71 7.21 7.53 -12.17
CA CYS A 71 7.04 8.05 -13.53
C CYS A 71 7.55 7.06 -14.61
N LYS A 72 8.46 6.15 -14.27
CA LYS A 72 8.93 5.08 -15.18
C LYS A 72 7.82 4.11 -15.61
N TYR A 73 6.85 3.84 -14.74
CA TYR A 73 5.78 2.88 -15.04
C TYR A 73 4.78 3.39 -16.08
N LEU A 74 4.76 4.70 -16.36
CA LEU A 74 3.92 5.25 -17.43
C LEU A 74 4.37 4.83 -18.83
N TYR A 75 5.64 4.42 -18.98
CA TYR A 75 6.16 3.95 -20.27
C TYR A 75 6.71 2.53 -20.24
N GLN A 76 7.14 2.03 -19.08
CA GLN A 76 7.57 0.63 -18.91
C GLN A 76 6.42 -0.32 -18.56
N GLY A 77 5.28 0.23 -18.12
CA GLY A 77 4.20 -0.54 -17.51
C GLY A 77 4.46 -0.82 -16.02
N TRP A 78 3.40 -1.25 -15.33
CA TRP A 78 3.49 -1.74 -13.95
C TRP A 78 4.20 -3.10 -13.92
N PRO A 79 5.05 -3.40 -12.91
CA PRO A 79 5.69 -4.70 -12.80
C PRO A 79 4.68 -5.84 -12.74
N THR A 80 4.94 -6.92 -13.49
CA THR A 80 4.08 -8.12 -13.54
C THR A 80 4.05 -8.88 -12.22
N ALA A 81 5.12 -8.78 -11.43
CA ALA A 81 5.25 -9.43 -10.13
C ALA A 81 5.80 -8.45 -9.09
N CYS A 82 5.30 -8.59 -7.87
CA CYS A 82 5.70 -7.79 -6.73
C CYS A 82 6.65 -8.59 -5.83
N THR A 83 7.67 -7.93 -5.28
CA THR A 83 8.56 -8.52 -4.28
C THR A 83 7.80 -8.75 -2.96
N TYR A 84 8.08 -9.85 -2.27
CA TYR A 84 7.48 -10.19 -0.97
C TYR A 84 8.23 -9.58 0.23
N ASP A 85 9.05 -8.55 -0.01
CA ASP A 85 9.73 -7.83 1.05
C ASP A 85 8.77 -6.94 1.85
N CYS A 86 9.12 -6.70 3.10
CA CYS A 86 8.33 -5.92 4.05
C CYS A 86 8.92 -4.51 4.19
N ALA A 87 8.71 -3.66 3.18
CA ALA A 87 9.18 -2.28 3.21
C ALA A 87 8.20 -1.39 3.99
N SER A 88 8.71 -0.59 4.93
CA SER A 88 7.91 0.38 5.69
C SER A 88 8.52 1.78 5.55
N GLY A 89 7.67 2.79 5.34
CA GLY A 89 8.14 4.15 5.10
C GLY A 89 7.12 5.02 4.37
N CYS A 90 7.61 6.12 3.80
CA CYS A 90 6.80 7.09 3.09
C CYS A 90 6.74 6.80 1.60
N PHE A 91 5.54 6.48 1.12
CA PHE A 91 5.27 6.15 -0.27
C PHE A 91 4.32 7.17 -0.88
N CYS A 92 4.32 7.31 -2.21
CA CYS A 92 3.36 8.16 -2.87
C CYS A 92 1.93 7.65 -2.62
N LYS A 93 1.04 8.59 -2.31
CA LYS A 93 -0.40 8.35 -2.26
C LYS A 93 -0.90 7.83 -3.60
N GLU A 94 -2.01 7.12 -3.57
CA GLU A 94 -2.71 6.70 -4.78
C GLU A 94 -2.99 7.90 -5.71
N GLY A 95 -2.81 7.69 -7.02
CA GLY A 95 -2.91 8.73 -8.05
C GLY A 95 -1.68 9.64 -8.18
N TYR A 96 -0.66 9.50 -7.32
CA TYR A 96 0.62 10.20 -7.42
C TYR A 96 1.76 9.27 -7.83
N PHE A 97 2.68 9.84 -8.61
CA PHE A 97 3.82 9.16 -9.20
C PHE A 97 5.11 9.78 -8.69
N ARG A 98 6.05 8.96 -8.21
CA ARG A 98 7.37 9.45 -7.83
C ARG A 98 8.18 9.77 -9.08
N ASN A 99 8.61 11.03 -9.18
CA ASN A 99 9.52 11.47 -10.23
C ASN A 99 10.99 11.22 -9.86
N ARG A 100 11.92 11.43 -10.80
CA ARG A 100 13.37 11.31 -10.58
C ARG A 100 13.93 12.25 -9.51
N ARG A 101 13.19 13.30 -9.16
CA ARG A 101 13.53 14.23 -8.07
C ARG A 101 13.03 13.77 -6.69
N GLY A 102 12.46 12.56 -6.61
CA GLY A 102 11.94 11.98 -5.38
C GLY A 102 10.70 12.66 -4.83
N LYS A 103 9.91 13.35 -5.69
CA LYS A 103 8.63 14.00 -5.33
C LYS A 103 7.45 13.24 -5.91
N CYS A 104 6.38 13.10 -5.12
CA CYS A 104 5.11 12.55 -5.54
C CYS A 104 4.28 13.61 -6.27
N VAL A 105 4.12 13.44 -7.58
CA VAL A 105 3.47 14.38 -8.49
C VAL A 105 2.35 13.70 -9.27
N LEU A 106 1.43 14.48 -9.84
CA LEU A 106 0.41 13.93 -10.74
C LEU A 106 1.06 13.42 -12.02
N GLY A 107 0.46 12.40 -12.67
CA GLY A 107 1.02 11.72 -13.84
C GLY A 107 1.40 12.67 -14.99
N TYR A 108 0.62 13.71 -15.26
CA TYR A 108 0.94 14.73 -16.28
C TYR A 108 2.25 15.49 -15.98
N ARG A 109 2.75 15.50 -14.74
CA ARG A 109 4.05 16.11 -14.41
C ARG A 109 5.23 15.19 -14.72
N CYS A 110 4.98 13.96 -15.16
CA CYS A 110 5.99 13.02 -15.64
C CYS A 110 6.36 13.26 -17.12
N PHE A 111 5.68 14.14 -17.86
CA PHE A 111 5.90 14.31 -19.31
C PHE A 111 7.37 14.47 -19.71
N LYS A 112 8.16 15.26 -18.96
CA LYS A 112 9.60 15.44 -19.24
C LYS A 112 10.42 14.15 -19.18
N GLU A 113 9.99 13.18 -18.38
CA GLU A 113 10.65 11.88 -18.26
C GLU A 113 10.21 10.91 -19.36
N ILE A 114 9.02 11.12 -19.93
CA ILE A 114 8.41 10.30 -20.96
C ILE A 114 8.85 10.76 -22.37
N THR A 115 9.14 12.05 -22.56
CA THR A 115 9.48 12.63 -23.88
C THR A 115 10.55 11.86 -24.66
N PRO A 116 11.67 11.41 -24.06
CA PRO A 116 12.67 10.64 -24.79
C PRO A 116 12.14 9.30 -25.33
N TYR A 117 11.21 8.67 -24.62
CA TYR A 117 10.63 7.39 -25.00
C TYR A 117 9.54 7.52 -26.06
N VAL A 118 8.74 8.59 -26.01
CA VAL A 118 7.73 8.84 -27.05
C VAL A 118 8.40 9.13 -28.38
N ARG A 119 9.48 9.93 -28.39
CA ARG A 119 10.21 10.24 -29.62
C ARG A 119 10.78 9.01 -30.33
N SER A 120 11.22 8.00 -29.58
CA SER A 120 11.73 6.74 -30.15
C SER A 120 10.65 5.84 -30.75
N PHE A 121 9.36 6.13 -30.54
CA PHE A 121 8.27 5.40 -31.21
C PHE A 121 7.83 6.04 -32.52
N ASP A 122 8.20 7.31 -32.75
CA ASP A 122 7.86 8.04 -33.97
C ASP A 122 8.91 7.82 -35.10
N GLU A 123 9.94 7.00 -34.85
CA GLU A 123 10.96 6.52 -35.81
C GLU A 123 10.71 5.06 -36.19
#